data_AF-A0A6G8NH78-F1
#
_entry.id   AF-A0A6G8NH78-F1
#
_cell.length_a   1.000
_cell.length_b   1.000
_cell.length_c   1.000
_cell.angle_alpha   90.00
_cell.angle_beta   90.00
_cell.angle_gamma   90.00
#
_symmetry.space_group_name_H-M   'P 1'
#
loop_
_entity.id
_entity.type
_entity.pdbx_description
1 polymer ?
#
loop_
_entity_poly.entity_id
_entity_poly.type
_entity_poly.pdbx_seq_one_letter_code
_entity_poly.pdbx_strand_id
1 'polypeptide(L)'
;MTHILEKLARARAAQVDAATALEQVTQANSALLVRMAESRAKSEEAVRETKANGDPDGKWAMQLRLALDDQADIKSMLTGSQAVLNERSAAASAATSAAHSTESAARTEETEIQAKELDDVIRVLDAKLCEAVQRRMACQNIMHPSKFGATSCFKFYQASSLLKNIVTHSQVSAGNVS
;
A
#
# COMPACT_ATOMS: atom_id res chain seq x y z
N MET A 1 2.61 16.49 -9.81
CA MET A 1 2.33 15.22 -10.50
C MET A 1 3.55 14.31 -10.69
N THR A 2 4.62 14.68 -11.39
CA THR A 2 5.77 13.76 -11.63
C THR A 2 6.54 13.37 -10.37
N HIS A 3 6.83 14.34 -9.49
CA HIS A 3 7.68 14.12 -8.30
C HIS A 3 7.11 13.11 -7.27
N ILE A 4 5.78 13.08 -7.08
CA ILE A 4 5.14 12.17 -6.11
C ILE A 4 4.98 10.77 -6.68
N LEU A 5 4.69 10.63 -7.98
CA LEU A 5 4.69 9.33 -8.65
C LEU A 5 6.10 8.70 -8.68
N GLU A 6 7.13 9.51 -8.92
CA GLU A 6 8.53 9.08 -8.81
C GLU A 6 8.91 8.69 -7.38
N LYS A 7 8.38 9.40 -6.37
CA LYS A 7 8.58 9.06 -4.97
C LYS A 7 7.88 7.74 -4.60
N LEU A 8 6.66 7.52 -5.09
CA LEU A 8 5.92 6.26 -4.91
C LEU A 8 6.64 5.10 -5.60
N ALA A 9 7.12 5.28 -6.84
CA ALA A 9 7.86 4.26 -7.57
C ALA A 9 9.13 3.85 -6.83
N ARG A 10 9.91 4.82 -6.32
CA ARG A 10 11.10 4.55 -5.49
C ARG A 10 10.75 3.84 -4.18
N ALA A 11 9.67 4.23 -3.51
CA ALA A 11 9.23 3.58 -2.27
C ALA A 11 8.80 2.13 -2.49
N ARG A 12 8.10 1.84 -3.60
CA ARG A 12 7.71 0.48 -3.98
C ARG A 12 8.91 -0.38 -4.36
N ALA A 13 9.89 0.17 -5.09
CA ALA A 13 11.12 -0.55 -5.39
C ALA A 13 11.88 -0.92 -4.11
N ALA A 14 12.05 0.03 -3.19
CA ALA A 14 12.69 -0.23 -1.89
C ALA A 14 11.94 -1.27 -1.04
N GLN A 15 10.59 -1.29 -1.11
CA GLN A 15 9.78 -2.31 -0.45
C GLN A 15 10.05 -3.71 -1.01
N VAL A 16 10.10 -3.85 -2.33
CA VAL A 16 10.39 -5.13 -2.99
C VAL A 16 11.80 -5.59 -2.64
N ASP A 17 12.80 -4.72 -2.76
CA ASP A 17 14.19 -5.05 -2.44
C ASP A 17 14.34 -5.52 -0.98
N ALA A 18 13.70 -4.82 -0.04
CA ALA A 18 13.73 -5.21 1.37
C ALA A 18 13.01 -6.55 1.64
N ALA A 19 11.90 -6.81 0.96
CA ALA A 19 11.17 -8.08 1.06
C ALA A 19 11.99 -9.24 0.50
N THR A 20 12.61 -9.08 -0.68
CA THR A 20 13.50 -10.09 -1.28
C THR A 20 14.71 -10.37 -0.39
N ALA A 21 15.32 -9.34 0.20
CA ALA A 21 16.44 -9.52 1.13
C ALA A 21 16.02 -10.29 2.40
N LEU A 22 14.84 -10.01 2.95
CA LEU A 22 14.30 -10.75 4.10
C LEU A 22 14.01 -12.22 3.74
N GLU A 23 13.44 -12.47 2.56
CA GLU A 23 13.15 -13.81 2.08
C GLU A 23 14.43 -14.65 1.95
N GLN A 24 15.48 -14.11 1.34
CA GLN A 24 16.77 -14.79 1.20
C GLN A 24 17.37 -15.20 2.56
N VAL A 25 17.34 -14.30 3.56
CA VAL A 25 17.84 -14.61 4.91
C VAL A 25 16.95 -15.64 5.61
N THR A 26 15.63 -15.59 5.40
CA THR A 26 14.68 -16.56 5.95
C THR A 26 14.91 -17.96 5.36
N GLN A 27 15.15 -18.05 4.05
CA GLN A 27 15.49 -19.30 3.37
C GLN A 27 16.83 -19.86 3.86
N ALA A 28 17.85 -19.01 4.01
CA ALA A 28 19.14 -19.43 4.56
C ALA A 28 19.02 -19.98 5.99
N ASN A 29 18.24 -19.32 6.86
CA ASN A 29 17.96 -19.81 8.22
C ASN A 29 17.18 -21.12 8.23
N SER A 30 16.19 -21.26 7.35
CA SER A 30 15.44 -22.50 7.18
C SER A 30 16.35 -23.66 6.76
N ALA A 31 17.27 -23.43 5.82
CA ALA A 31 18.25 -24.42 5.40
C ALA A 31 19.19 -24.85 6.53
N LEU A 32 19.63 -23.91 7.39
CA LEU A 32 20.44 -24.23 8.57
C LEU A 32 19.65 -25.08 9.59
N LEU A 33 18.37 -24.78 9.80
CA LEU A 33 17.51 -25.57 10.69
C LEU A 33 17.32 -27.00 10.17
N VAL A 34 17.16 -27.18 8.85
CA VAL A 34 17.10 -28.50 8.21
C VAL A 34 18.41 -29.27 8.43
N ARG A 35 19.58 -28.66 8.16
CA ARG A 35 20.88 -29.30 8.44
C ARG A 35 21.06 -29.64 9.92
N MET A 36 20.55 -28.82 10.84
CA MET A 36 20.58 -29.12 12.27
C MET A 36 19.76 -30.37 12.59
N ALA A 37 18.57 -30.52 12.01
CA ALA A 37 17.74 -31.70 12.18
C ALA A 37 18.40 -32.97 11.58
N GLU A 38 18.99 -32.86 10.39
CA GLU A 38 19.74 -33.96 9.76
C GLU A 38 20.95 -34.38 10.61
N SER A 39 21.70 -33.44 11.15
CA SER A 39 22.85 -33.75 12.01
C SER A 39 22.41 -34.41 13.34
N ARG A 40 21.27 -33.99 13.90
CA ARG A 40 20.67 -34.67 15.06
C ARG A 40 20.28 -36.11 14.73
N ALA A 41 19.63 -36.34 13.60
CA ALA A 41 19.28 -37.69 13.15
C ALA A 41 20.53 -38.58 12.99
N LYS A 42 21.61 -38.06 12.39
CA LYS A 42 22.91 -38.78 12.30
C LYS A 42 23.49 -39.12 13.67
N SER A 43 23.42 -38.19 14.62
CA SER A 43 23.90 -38.43 15.98
C SER A 43 23.09 -39.52 16.69
N GLU A 44 21.77 -39.53 16.52
CA GLU A 44 20.88 -40.54 17.09
C GLU A 44 21.11 -41.92 16.45
N GLU A 45 21.34 -41.97 15.14
CA GLU A 45 21.68 -43.19 14.40
C GLU A 45 23.01 -43.77 14.88
N ALA A 46 24.06 -42.95 14.99
CA ALA A 46 25.36 -43.40 15.49
C ALA A 46 25.26 -43.99 16.91
N VAL A 47 24.48 -43.36 17.80
CA VAL A 47 24.23 -43.89 19.16
C VAL A 47 23.46 -45.22 19.12
N ARG A 48 22.47 -45.34 18.24
CA ARG A 48 21.67 -46.56 18.09
C ARG A 48 22.53 -47.73 17.59
N GLU A 49 23.33 -47.51 16.56
CA GLU A 49 24.22 -48.51 15.97
C GLU A 49 25.30 -48.96 16.94
N THR A 50 25.91 -48.02 17.69
CA THR A 50 26.86 -48.33 18.76
C THR A 50 26.26 -49.26 19.81
N LYS A 51 24.98 -49.06 20.16
CA LYS A 51 24.28 -49.92 21.14
C LYS A 51 23.91 -51.28 20.58
N ALA A 52 23.52 -51.36 19.30
CA ALA A 52 23.07 -52.60 18.68
C ALA A 52 24.25 -53.54 18.35
N ASN A 53 25.33 -52.99 17.79
CA ASN A 53 26.40 -53.76 17.15
C ASN A 53 27.76 -53.55 17.81
N GLY A 54 27.87 -52.66 18.81
CA GLY A 54 29.16 -52.20 19.34
C GLY A 54 29.86 -51.24 18.38
N ASP A 55 31.08 -50.83 18.73
CA ASP A 55 31.91 -49.96 17.90
C ASP A 55 33.40 -50.34 17.97
N PRO A 56 33.78 -51.55 17.52
CA PRO A 56 35.15 -52.06 17.67
C PRO A 56 36.20 -51.21 16.91
N ASP A 57 35.80 -50.58 15.81
CA ASP A 57 36.68 -49.74 14.98
C ASP A 57 36.52 -48.23 15.26
N GLY A 58 35.68 -47.84 16.24
CA GLY A 58 35.45 -46.43 16.59
C GLY A 58 34.70 -45.61 15.53
N LYS A 59 34.11 -46.26 14.52
CA LYS A 59 33.43 -45.62 13.38
C LYS A 59 32.22 -44.81 13.85
N TRP A 60 31.40 -45.38 14.72
CA TRP A 60 30.18 -44.73 15.18
C TRP A 60 30.49 -43.62 16.19
N ALA A 61 31.49 -43.79 17.05
CA ALA A 61 32.00 -42.75 17.93
C ALA A 61 32.53 -41.54 17.14
N MET A 62 33.25 -41.78 16.03
CA MET A 62 33.71 -40.71 15.14
C MET A 62 32.53 -39.99 14.47
N GLN A 63 31.55 -40.73 13.93
CA GLN A 63 30.37 -40.12 13.32
C GLN A 63 29.55 -39.29 14.31
N LEU A 64 29.38 -39.78 15.54
CA LEU A 64 28.73 -39.03 16.60
C LEU A 64 29.47 -37.72 16.89
N ARG A 65 30.80 -37.77 16.99
CA ARG A 65 31.60 -36.56 17.23
C ARG A 65 31.45 -35.54 16.11
N LEU A 66 31.57 -35.97 14.85
CA LEU A 66 31.37 -35.10 13.69
C LEU A 66 29.97 -34.47 13.69
N ALA A 67 28.94 -35.25 14.01
CA ALA A 67 27.57 -34.74 14.10
C ALA A 67 27.41 -33.70 15.23
N LEU A 68 28.06 -33.90 16.39
CA LEU A 68 28.02 -32.94 17.50
C LEU A 68 28.78 -31.64 17.17
N ASP A 69 29.93 -31.74 16.52
CA ASP A 69 30.71 -30.59 16.06
C ASP A 69 29.91 -29.80 15.01
N ASP A 70 29.31 -30.47 14.01
CA ASP A 70 28.40 -29.87 13.03
C ASP A 70 27.21 -29.16 13.70
N GLN A 71 26.61 -29.77 14.74
CA GLN A 71 25.51 -29.15 15.49
C GLN A 71 25.94 -27.88 16.22
N ALA A 72 27.15 -27.86 16.79
CA ALA A 72 27.70 -26.70 17.47
C ALA A 72 27.95 -25.54 16.48
N ASP A 73 28.53 -25.85 15.33
CA ASP A 73 28.80 -24.88 14.26
C ASP A 73 27.50 -24.29 13.69
N ILE A 74 26.52 -25.14 13.37
CA ILE A 74 25.22 -24.69 12.86
C ILE A 74 24.51 -23.81 13.91
N LYS A 75 24.58 -24.16 15.19
CA LYS A 75 24.00 -23.34 16.27
C LYS A 75 24.66 -21.97 16.36
N SER A 76 25.98 -21.90 16.19
CA SER A 76 26.73 -20.64 16.12
C SER A 76 26.25 -19.79 14.93
N MET A 77 26.14 -20.39 13.74
CA MET A 77 25.65 -19.72 12.54
C MET A 77 24.21 -19.21 12.70
N LEU A 78 23.30 -20.01 13.26
CA LEU A 78 21.91 -19.61 13.54
C LEU A 78 21.85 -18.42 14.50
N THR A 79 22.69 -18.44 15.55
CA THR A 79 22.77 -17.34 16.52
C THR A 79 23.24 -16.04 15.86
N GLY A 80 24.28 -16.10 15.03
CA GLY A 80 24.77 -14.95 14.27
C GLY A 80 23.75 -14.43 13.25
N SER A 81 23.04 -15.33 12.59
CA SER A 81 22.04 -15.00 11.57
C SER A 81 20.76 -14.38 12.16
N GLN A 82 20.44 -14.64 13.43
CA GLN A 82 19.25 -14.06 14.08
C GLN A 82 19.29 -12.53 14.11
N ALA A 83 20.46 -11.93 14.34
CA ALA A 83 20.62 -10.48 14.32
C ALA A 83 20.31 -9.90 12.94
N VAL A 84 20.83 -10.55 11.88
CA VAL A 84 20.60 -10.15 10.49
C VAL A 84 19.12 -10.31 10.11
N LEU A 85 18.47 -11.41 10.54
CA LEU A 85 17.05 -11.62 10.29
C LEU A 85 16.19 -10.52 10.94
N ASN A 86 16.51 -10.15 12.19
CA ASN A 86 15.80 -9.07 12.89
C ASN A 86 15.98 -7.72 12.20
N GLU A 87 17.21 -7.39 11.77
CA GLU A 87 17.51 -6.16 11.04
C GLU A 87 16.76 -6.10 9.70
N ARG A 88 16.77 -7.19 8.92
CA ARG A 88 16.05 -7.26 7.64
C ARG A 88 14.54 -7.22 7.82
N SER A 89 14.01 -7.83 8.88
CA SER A 89 12.60 -7.76 9.23
C SER A 89 12.17 -6.32 9.54
N ALA A 90 12.96 -5.60 10.35
CA ALA A 90 12.72 -4.20 10.65
C ALA A 90 12.80 -3.32 9.40
N ALA A 91 13.79 -3.55 8.53
CA ALA A 91 13.93 -2.83 7.26
C ALA A 91 12.74 -3.05 6.32
N ALA A 92 12.27 -4.30 6.18
CA ALA A 92 11.10 -4.63 5.36
C ALA A 92 9.81 -4.00 5.90
N SER A 93 9.65 -3.98 7.23
CA SER A 93 8.53 -3.30 7.88
C SER A 93 8.56 -1.80 7.62
N ALA A 94 9.70 -1.14 7.82
CA ALA A 94 9.86 0.29 7.58
C ALA A 94 9.63 0.66 6.11
N ALA A 95 10.15 -0.13 5.17
CA ALA A 95 9.94 0.10 3.73
C ALA A 95 8.45 -0.06 3.34
N THR A 96 7.76 -1.04 3.93
CA THR A 96 6.31 -1.23 3.72
C THR A 96 5.51 -0.05 4.24
N SER A 97 5.80 0.44 5.45
CA SER A 97 5.14 1.63 6.01
C SER A 97 5.41 2.87 5.15
N ALA A 98 6.65 3.04 4.66
CA ALA A 98 7.00 4.14 3.78
C ALA A 98 6.22 4.08 2.45
N ALA A 99 6.12 2.91 1.82
CA ALA A 99 5.35 2.70 0.61
C ALA A 99 3.87 3.06 0.81
N HIS A 100 3.23 2.58 1.89
CA HIS A 100 1.84 2.92 2.21
C HIS A 100 1.64 4.42 2.44
N SER A 101 2.53 5.07 3.17
CA SER A 101 2.45 6.52 3.39
C SER A 101 2.56 7.30 2.08
N THR A 102 3.50 6.93 1.20
CA THR A 102 3.64 7.56 -0.11
C THR A 102 2.45 7.30 -1.03
N GLU A 103 1.82 6.12 -0.94
CA GLU A 103 0.63 5.80 -1.72
C GLU A 103 -0.57 6.63 -1.25
N SER A 104 -0.75 6.79 0.06
CA SER A 104 -1.79 7.68 0.60
C SER A 104 -1.58 9.11 0.10
N ALA A 105 -0.34 9.62 0.16
CA ALA A 105 -0.02 10.96 -0.33
C ALA A 105 -0.28 11.12 -1.83
N ALA A 106 0.04 10.10 -2.64
CA ALA A 106 -0.23 10.11 -4.07
C ALA A 106 -1.74 10.12 -4.38
N ARG A 107 -2.53 9.34 -3.64
CA ARG A 107 -4.00 9.36 -3.77
C ARG A 107 -4.58 10.72 -3.38
N THR A 108 -4.07 11.34 -2.32
CA THR A 108 -4.50 12.70 -1.94
C THR A 108 -4.20 13.71 -3.04
N GLU A 109 -2.98 13.73 -3.59
CA GLU A 109 -2.65 14.64 -4.70
C GLU A 109 -3.53 14.38 -5.93
N GLU A 110 -3.79 13.11 -6.26
CA GLU A 110 -4.68 12.75 -7.37
C GLU A 110 -6.11 13.29 -7.15
N THR A 111 -6.66 13.13 -5.94
CA THR A 111 -7.98 13.68 -5.61
C THR A 111 -8.01 15.21 -5.63
N GLU A 112 -6.93 15.88 -5.23
CA GLU A 112 -6.82 17.33 -5.28
C GLU A 112 -6.74 17.86 -6.73
N ILE A 113 -6.06 17.14 -7.62
CA ILE A 113 -6.02 17.47 -9.05
C ILE A 113 -7.42 17.32 -9.66
N GLN A 114 -8.08 16.19 -9.41
CA GLN A 114 -9.45 15.96 -9.90
C GLN A 114 -10.43 17.02 -9.36
N ALA A 115 -10.29 17.41 -8.08
CA ALA A 115 -11.11 18.48 -7.51
C ALA A 115 -10.88 19.81 -8.23
N LYS A 116 -9.63 20.18 -8.53
CA LYS A 116 -9.31 21.41 -9.29
C LYS A 116 -9.89 21.37 -10.71
N GLU A 117 -9.79 20.23 -11.39
CA GLU A 117 -10.38 20.07 -12.73
C GLU A 117 -11.90 20.24 -12.70
N LEU A 118 -12.57 19.68 -11.69
CA LEU A 118 -14.00 19.86 -11.48
C LEU A 118 -14.35 21.32 -11.14
N ASP A 119 -13.55 22.00 -10.31
CA ASP A 119 -13.73 23.42 -9.99
C ASP A 119 -13.62 24.30 -11.24
N ASP A 120 -12.70 23.99 -12.15
CA ASP A 120 -12.58 24.70 -13.42
C ASP A 120 -13.80 24.47 -14.33
N VAL A 121 -14.33 23.24 -14.38
CA VAL A 121 -15.59 22.93 -15.08
C VAL A 121 -16.75 23.70 -14.47
N ILE A 122 -16.86 23.72 -13.13
CA ILE A 122 -17.89 24.49 -12.41
C ILE A 122 -17.81 25.96 -12.79
N ARG A 123 -16.61 26.55 -12.80
CA ARG A 123 -16.41 27.96 -13.16
C ARG A 123 -16.86 28.26 -14.60
N VAL A 124 -16.60 27.36 -15.54
CA VAL A 124 -17.08 27.51 -16.93
C VAL A 124 -18.61 27.39 -17.03
N LEU A 125 -19.21 26.45 -16.30
CA LEU A 125 -20.66 26.26 -16.28
C LEU A 125 -21.38 27.44 -15.61
N ASP A 126 -20.81 27.99 -14.53
CA ASP A 126 -21.33 29.16 -13.83
C ASP A 126 -21.34 30.38 -14.74
N ALA A 127 -20.25 30.63 -15.48
CA ALA A 127 -20.19 31.71 -16.47
C ALA A 127 -21.28 31.57 -17.55
N LYS A 128 -21.50 30.36 -18.07
CA LYS A 128 -22.58 30.08 -19.04
C LYS A 128 -23.97 30.28 -18.44
N LEU A 129 -24.16 29.89 -17.17
CA LEU A 129 -25.41 30.09 -16.46
C LEU A 129 -25.70 31.58 -16.29
N CYS A 130 -24.73 32.36 -15.83
CA CYS A 130 -24.84 33.81 -15.71
C CYS A 130 -25.23 34.46 -17.04
N GLU A 131 -24.58 34.08 -18.14
CA GLU A 131 -24.91 34.57 -19.48
C GLU A 131 -26.34 34.23 -19.89
N ALA A 132 -26.78 32.99 -19.65
CA ALA A 132 -28.15 32.55 -19.95
C ALA A 132 -29.19 33.33 -19.14
N VAL A 133 -28.96 33.55 -17.84
CA VAL A 133 -29.84 34.34 -16.98
C VAL A 133 -29.91 35.79 -17.45
N GLN A 134 -28.78 36.41 -17.80
CA GLN A 134 -28.73 37.78 -18.33
C GLN A 134 -29.53 37.92 -19.64
N ARG A 135 -29.35 37.01 -20.59
CA ARG A 135 -30.12 37.00 -21.85
C ARG A 135 -31.62 36.83 -21.59
N ARG A 136 -32.01 35.96 -20.65
CA ARG A 136 -33.41 35.76 -20.29
C ARG A 136 -34.03 37.02 -19.68
N MET A 137 -33.29 37.73 -18.83
CA MET A 137 -33.71 39.03 -18.31
C MET A 137 -33.86 40.06 -19.43
N ALA A 138 -32.93 40.11 -20.39
CA ALA A 138 -33.03 41.03 -21.53
C ALA A 138 -34.31 40.79 -22.36
N CYS A 139 -34.66 39.53 -22.66
CA CYS A 139 -35.92 39.20 -23.33
C CYS A 139 -37.15 39.69 -22.55
N GLN A 140 -37.16 39.52 -21.22
CA GLN A 140 -38.26 39.96 -20.37
C GLN A 140 -38.40 41.49 -20.35
N ASN A 141 -37.28 42.21 -20.33
CA ASN A 141 -37.26 43.67 -20.39
C ASN A 141 -37.90 44.19 -21.69
N ILE A 142 -37.73 43.47 -22.80
CA ILE A 142 -38.39 43.77 -24.08
C ILE A 142 -39.89 43.48 -24.02
N MET A 143 -40.30 42.36 -23.41
CA MET A 143 -41.71 41.94 -23.37
C MET A 143 -42.58 42.76 -22.39
N HIS A 144 -42.01 43.25 -21.29
CA HIS A 144 -42.76 43.91 -20.21
C HIS A 144 -42.08 45.20 -19.71
N PRO A 145 -41.96 46.24 -20.56
CA PRO A 145 -41.21 47.46 -20.24
C PRO A 145 -41.79 48.28 -19.08
N SER A 146 -43.09 48.17 -18.78
CA SER A 146 -43.77 48.92 -17.72
C SER A 146 -43.65 48.34 -16.30
N LYS A 147 -43.06 47.14 -16.15
CA LYS A 147 -42.87 46.48 -14.83
C LYS A 147 -41.48 46.71 -14.23
N PHE A 148 -40.74 47.68 -14.76
CA PHE A 148 -39.36 47.96 -14.35
C PHE A 148 -39.30 48.59 -12.96
N GLY A 149 -38.78 47.82 -12.00
CA GLY A 149 -38.45 48.31 -10.67
C GLY A 149 -38.32 47.24 -9.58
N ALA A 150 -38.95 46.06 -9.73
CA ALA A 150 -39.11 45.14 -8.59
C ALA A 150 -39.03 43.63 -8.91
N THR A 151 -38.59 43.22 -10.10
CA THR A 151 -38.45 41.80 -10.45
C THR A 151 -37.02 41.32 -10.25
N SER A 152 -36.78 40.67 -9.11
CA SER A 152 -35.56 39.92 -8.82
C SER A 152 -35.28 38.87 -9.91
N CYS A 153 -34.01 38.73 -10.30
CA CYS A 153 -33.55 37.70 -11.25
C CYS A 153 -33.90 36.28 -10.82
N PHE A 154 -34.05 36.04 -9.52
CA PHE A 154 -34.46 34.78 -8.91
C PHE A 154 -35.92 34.38 -9.21
N LYS A 155 -36.76 35.27 -9.77
CA LYS A 155 -38.08 34.87 -10.30
C LYS A 155 -37.98 34.06 -11.59
N PHE A 156 -36.84 34.13 -12.29
CA PHE A 156 -36.66 33.54 -13.61
C PHE A 156 -35.68 32.35 -13.63
N TYR A 157 -34.92 32.18 -12.55
CA TYR A 157 -34.04 31.05 -12.33
C TYR A 157 -34.27 30.49 -10.93
N GLN A 158 -34.65 29.22 -10.89
CA GLN A 158 -34.70 28.42 -9.67
C GLN A 158 -33.76 27.23 -9.87
N ALA A 159 -32.80 27.06 -8.94
CA ALA A 159 -31.93 25.90 -8.95
C ALA A 159 -32.75 24.60 -8.90
N SER A 160 -32.30 23.56 -9.60
CA SER A 160 -32.97 22.26 -9.59
C SER A 160 -33.01 21.69 -8.16
N SER A 161 -34.02 20.88 -7.85
CA SER A 161 -34.13 20.18 -6.57
C SER A 161 -32.90 19.33 -6.27
N LEU A 162 -32.32 18.71 -7.31
CA LEU A 162 -31.08 17.93 -7.22
C LEU A 162 -29.89 18.80 -6.81
N LEU A 163 -29.65 19.93 -7.50
CA LEU A 163 -28.54 20.83 -7.16
C LEU A 163 -28.70 21.39 -5.75
N LYS A 164 -29.92 21.79 -5.38
CA LYS A 164 -30.23 22.26 -4.03
C LYS A 164 -29.92 21.20 -2.98
N ASN A 165 -30.34 19.95 -3.19
CA ASN A 165 -30.11 18.86 -2.26
C ASN A 165 -28.62 18.48 -2.12
N ILE A 166 -27.86 18.46 -3.22
CA ILE A 166 -26.42 18.20 -3.21
C ILE A 166 -25.71 19.27 -2.35
N VAL A 167 -26.01 20.56 -2.61
CA VAL A 167 -25.36 21.69 -1.93
C VAL A 167 -25.73 21.76 -0.44
N THR A 168 -27.00 21.53 -0.06
CA THR A 168 -27.44 21.69 1.33
C THR A 168 -27.24 20.45 2.19
N HIS A 169 -27.31 19.25 1.62
CA HIS A 169 -27.27 18.00 2.38
C HIS A 169 -26.03 17.15 2.12
N SER A 170 -25.10 17.59 1.25
CA SER A 170 -23.92 16.82 0.83
C SER A 170 -24.27 15.41 0.33
N GLN A 171 -25.50 15.22 -0.16
CA GLN A 171 -25.95 13.94 -0.67
C GLN A 171 -25.46 13.78 -2.09
N VAL A 172 -24.44 12.95 -2.28
CA VAL A 172 -24.09 12.42 -3.60
C VAL A 172 -25.18 11.43 -3.95
N SER A 173 -26.17 11.86 -4.72
CA SER A 173 -27.15 10.92 -5.27
C SER A 173 -26.37 9.97 -6.18
N ALA A 174 -26.30 8.68 -5.84
CA ALA A 174 -25.83 7.65 -6.76
C ALA A 174 -26.75 7.70 -7.98
N GLY A 175 -26.34 8.43 -9.01
CA GLY A 175 -27.07 8.48 -10.26
C GLY A 175 -27.05 7.10 -10.85
N ASN A 176 -28.22 6.51 -11.08
CA ASN A 176 -28.38 5.37 -11.97
C ASN A 176 -27.68 5.71 -13.29
N VAL A 177 -26.52 5.09 -13.52
CA VAL A 177 -26.01 4.86 -14.86
C VAL A 177 -26.90 3.75 -15.41
N SER A 178 -27.86 4.13 -16.25
CA SER A 178 -28.66 3.23 -17.09
C SER A 178 -28.67 3.81 -18.49
#